data_AF-A0A9Q9AQV9-F1
#
_entry.id   AF-A0A9Q9AQV9-F1
#
_cell.length_a   1.000
_cell.length_b   1.000
_cell.length_c   1.000
_cell.angle_alpha   90.00
_cell.angle_beta   90.00
_cell.angle_gamma   90.00
#
_symmetry.space_group_name_H-M   'P 1'
#
loop_
_entity.id
_entity.type
_entity.pdbx_description
1 polymer ?
#
loop_
_entity_poly.entity_id
_entity_poly.type
_entity_poly.pdbx_seq_one_letter_code
_entity_poly.pdbx_strand_id
1 'polypeptide(L)'
;MELMVDLVEGVKSWLDMSERRLKWVHMPVPKWVEEEDFFGALGRINWDWTELVLGLVHAGDLDGTTRRTEMAGKLVDKFGVSTACGLGRSTKDDLESVMETYSTVLARS
;
A
#
# COMPACT_ATOMS: atom_id res chain seq x y z
N MET A 1 5.10 5.46 -12.40
CA MET A 1 4.64 5.37 -11.00
C MET A 1 5.08 6.56 -10.16
N GLU A 2 6.21 7.18 -10.52
CA GLU A 2 6.72 8.45 -9.95
C GLU A 2 5.63 9.52 -9.76
N LEU A 3 4.81 9.79 -10.80
CA LEU A 3 3.73 10.78 -10.70
C LEU A 3 2.71 10.55 -9.57
N MET A 4 2.42 9.29 -9.19
CA MET A 4 1.53 9.00 -8.06
C MET A 4 2.22 9.26 -6.71
N VAL A 5 3.51 8.95 -6.64
CA VAL A 5 4.33 9.21 -5.46
C VAL A 5 4.48 10.72 -5.26
N ASP A 6 4.81 11.45 -6.34
CA ASP A 6 4.95 12.91 -6.33
C ASP A 6 3.63 13.60 -5.93
N LEU A 7 2.50 13.11 -6.45
CA LEU A 7 1.18 13.63 -6.07
C LEU A 7 0.93 13.46 -4.57
N VAL A 8 1.21 12.28 -4.02
CA VAL A 8 1.01 12.01 -2.59
C VAL A 8 1.96 12.83 -1.72
N GLU A 9 3.23 12.96 -2.10
CA GLU A 9 4.19 13.80 -1.39
C GLU A 9 3.75 15.27 -1.42
N GLY A 10 3.31 15.77 -2.58
CA GLY A 10 2.83 17.15 -2.73
C GLY A 10 1.56 17.43 -1.91
N VAL A 11 0.57 16.54 -1.95
CA VAL A 11 -0.67 16.68 -1.17
C VAL A 11 -0.38 16.59 0.33
N LYS A 12 0.48 15.65 0.77
CA LYS A 12 0.87 15.53 2.17
C LYS A 12 1.57 16.80 2.65
N SER A 13 2.57 17.26 1.90
CA SER A 13 3.32 18.48 2.24
C SER A 13 2.41 19.70 2.35
N TRP A 14 1.43 19.82 1.44
CA TRP A 14 0.45 20.90 1.50
C TRP A 14 -0.43 20.82 2.76
N LEU A 15 -0.90 19.63 3.13
CA LEU A 15 -1.74 19.43 4.32
C LEU A 15 -0.96 19.57 5.62
N ASP A 16 0.33 19.25 5.65
CA ASP A 16 1.22 19.45 6.80
C ASP A 16 1.40 20.93 7.15
N MET A 17 1.27 21.82 6.17
CA MET A 17 1.28 23.28 6.38
C MET A 17 -0.09 23.83 6.83
N SER A 18 -1.13 22.99 6.85
CA SER A 18 -2.48 23.38 7.25
C SER A 18 -2.78 22.95 8.69
N GLU A 19 -3.84 23.51 9.29
CA GLU A 19 -4.35 23.03 10.58
C GLU A 19 -4.95 21.61 10.50
N ARG A 20 -5.25 21.12 9.28
CA ARG A 20 -5.86 19.82 9.05
C ARG A 20 -4.82 18.76 8.73
N ARG A 21 -4.60 17.91 9.71
CA ARG A 21 -3.74 16.72 9.63
C ARG A 21 -4.40 15.57 8.83
N LEU A 22 -3.85 15.23 7.65
CA LEU A 22 -4.00 13.96 6.90
C LEU A 22 -3.62 12.67 7.68
N LYS A 23 -4.59 12.02 8.34
CA LYS A 23 -4.35 10.85 9.19
C LYS A 23 -3.72 9.65 8.46
N TRP A 24 -4.20 9.34 7.25
CA TRP A 24 -3.72 8.19 6.51
C TRP A 24 -3.85 8.39 5.00
N VAL A 25 -3.00 7.70 4.24
CA VAL A 25 -3.01 7.65 2.78
C VAL A 25 -3.10 6.19 2.34
N HIS A 26 -4.09 5.87 1.53
CA HIS A 26 -4.12 4.61 0.80
C HIS A 26 -3.43 4.78 -0.55
N MET A 27 -2.42 3.95 -0.81
CA MET A 27 -1.65 3.96 -2.05
C MET A 27 -1.91 2.64 -2.81
N PRO A 28 -2.55 2.68 -3.99
CA PRO A 28 -2.73 1.49 -4.80
C PRO A 28 -1.38 0.97 -5.31
N VAL A 29 -1.15 -0.32 -5.16
CA VAL A 29 0.02 -1.01 -5.74
C VAL A 29 -0.50 -1.90 -6.87
N PRO A 30 -0.18 -1.61 -8.15
CA PRO A 30 -0.57 -2.49 -9.24
C PRO A 30 0.04 -3.89 -9.12
N LYS A 31 -0.70 -4.92 -9.54
CA LYS A 31 -0.31 -6.33 -9.35
C LYS A 31 1.06 -6.69 -9.95
N TRP A 32 1.44 -6.05 -11.06
CA TRP A 32 2.71 -6.27 -11.76
C TRP A 32 3.90 -5.52 -11.15
N VAL A 33 3.68 -4.69 -10.12
CA VAL A 33 4.78 -4.00 -9.45
C VAL A 33 5.52 -4.98 -8.56
N GLU A 34 6.76 -5.25 -8.92
CA GLU A 34 7.72 -6.00 -8.12
C GLU A 34 9.02 -5.19 -7.91
N GLU A 35 9.06 -3.95 -8.40
CA GLU A 35 10.26 -3.11 -8.51
C GLU A 35 10.58 -2.35 -7.21
N GLU A 36 11.87 -2.28 -6.87
CA GLU A 36 12.40 -1.53 -5.72
C GLU A 36 12.15 -0.02 -5.85
N ASP A 37 12.19 0.54 -7.07
CA ASP A 37 12.13 1.98 -7.29
C ASP A 37 10.86 2.63 -6.73
N PHE A 38 9.72 1.95 -6.85
CA PHE A 38 8.45 2.44 -6.34
C PHE A 38 8.41 2.52 -4.82
N PHE A 39 8.78 1.41 -4.16
CA PHE A 39 8.79 1.35 -2.70
C PHE A 39 9.90 2.22 -2.12
N GLY A 40 11.04 2.32 -2.81
CA GLY A 40 12.13 3.22 -2.45
C GLY A 40 11.72 4.69 -2.54
N ALA A 41 10.92 5.07 -3.54
CA ALA A 41 10.37 6.41 -3.62
C ALA A 41 9.42 6.71 -2.45
N LEU A 42 8.54 5.77 -2.08
CA LEU A 42 7.68 5.90 -0.90
C LEU A 42 8.48 5.94 0.43
N GLY A 43 9.58 5.21 0.50
CA GLY A 43 10.48 5.19 1.66
C GLY A 43 11.22 6.50 1.91
N ARG A 44 11.36 7.35 0.89
CA ARG A 44 11.99 8.67 1.00
C ARG A 44 11.05 9.74 1.56
N ILE A 45 9.73 9.51 1.52
CA ILE A 45 8.74 10.45 2.06
C ILE A 45 8.78 10.41 3.59
N ASN A 46 8.82 11.59 4.23
CA ASN A 46 8.62 11.67 5.67
C ASN A 46 7.14 11.48 6.01
N TRP A 47 6.79 10.31 6.56
CA TRP A 47 5.42 9.96 6.94
C TRP A 47 5.00 10.54 8.30
N ASP A 48 5.93 10.84 9.22
CA ASP A 48 5.68 11.33 10.59
C ASP A 48 4.45 10.67 11.27
N TRP A 49 3.31 11.38 11.29
CA TRP A 49 2.07 10.99 11.95
C TRP A 49 0.99 10.52 10.95
N THR A 50 1.27 10.60 9.65
CA THR A 50 0.42 10.08 8.57
C THR A 50 0.69 8.59 8.36
N GLU A 51 -0.33 7.76 8.51
CA GLU A 51 -0.23 6.33 8.26
C GLU A 51 -0.28 6.03 6.75
N LEU A 52 0.76 5.39 6.20
CA LEU A 52 0.72 4.86 4.84
C LEU A 52 0.04 3.49 4.83
N VAL A 53 -0.93 3.28 3.93
CA VAL A 53 -1.61 1.99 3.71
C VAL A 53 -1.39 1.56 2.27
N LEU A 54 -0.70 0.44 2.07
CA LEU A 54 -0.35 -0.08 0.76
C LEU A 54 -1.35 -1.13 0.28
N GLY A 55 -1.88 -0.92 -0.93
CA GLY A 55 -2.79 -1.84 -1.60
C GLY A 55 -2.09 -3.04 -2.23
N LEU A 56 -1.56 -3.94 -1.41
CA LEU A 56 -0.70 -5.07 -1.83
C LEU A 56 -1.47 -6.37 -2.14
N VAL A 57 -2.72 -6.47 -1.69
CA VAL A 57 -3.54 -7.69 -1.77
C VAL A 57 -4.37 -7.72 -3.04
N HIS A 58 -4.22 -8.79 -3.81
CA HIS A 58 -5.02 -9.06 -5.01
C HIS A 58 -5.62 -10.47 -4.92
N ALA A 59 -6.80 -10.65 -5.51
CA ALA A 59 -7.43 -11.97 -5.60
C ALA A 59 -6.52 -12.95 -6.36
N GLY A 60 -6.43 -14.18 -5.85
CA GLY A 60 -5.67 -15.28 -6.42
C GLY A 60 -4.16 -15.04 -6.49
N ASP A 61 -3.59 -14.28 -5.54
CA ASP A 61 -2.22 -13.76 -5.67
C ASP A 61 -1.40 -13.75 -4.37
N LEU A 62 -1.54 -14.79 -3.55
CA LEU A 62 -0.82 -14.89 -2.27
C LEU A 62 0.71 -14.74 -2.43
N ASP A 63 1.31 -15.40 -3.42
CA ASP A 63 2.76 -15.36 -3.64
C ASP A 63 3.22 -13.97 -4.09
N GLY A 64 2.45 -13.31 -4.95
CA GLY A 64 2.71 -11.94 -5.37
C GLY A 64 2.58 -10.96 -4.21
N THR A 65 1.51 -11.09 -3.41
CA THR A 65 1.29 -10.25 -2.23
C THR A 65 2.41 -10.43 -1.20
N THR A 66 2.86 -11.67 -0.96
CA THR A 66 3.98 -11.95 -0.06
C THR A 66 5.23 -11.22 -0.54
N ARG A 67 5.62 -11.40 -1.81
CA ARG A 67 6.81 -10.74 -2.40
C ARG A 67 6.75 -9.22 -2.31
N ARG A 68 5.62 -8.60 -2.63
CA ARG A 68 5.45 -7.14 -2.53
C ARG A 68 5.48 -6.64 -1.10
N THR A 69 4.93 -7.40 -0.15
CA THR A 69 4.93 -7.03 1.27
C THR A 69 6.35 -7.07 1.84
N GLU A 70 7.11 -8.11 1.51
CA GLU A 70 8.53 -8.21 1.87
C GLU A 70 9.35 -7.08 1.24
N MET A 71 9.09 -6.74 -0.04
CA MET A 71 9.78 -5.66 -0.71
C MET A 71 9.47 -4.29 -0.09
N ALA A 72 8.19 -4.02 0.18
CA ALA A 72 7.77 -2.82 0.90
C ALA A 72 8.44 -2.74 2.27
N GLY A 73 8.49 -3.84 3.03
CA GLY A 73 9.13 -3.91 4.36
C GLY A 73 10.64 -3.65 4.36
N LYS A 74 11.33 -3.82 3.23
CA LYS A 74 12.76 -3.47 3.12
C LYS A 74 13.01 -1.98 2.92
N LEU A 75 12.01 -1.25 2.40
CA LEU A 75 12.20 0.11 1.86
C LEU A 75 11.32 1.15 2.57
N VAL A 76 10.25 0.73 3.25
CA VAL A 76 9.29 1.59 3.93
C VAL A 76 9.19 1.15 5.39
N ASP A 77 9.50 2.07 6.32
CA ASP A 77 9.60 1.78 7.76
C ASP A 77 8.29 1.23 8.36
N LYS A 78 7.16 1.88 8.07
CA LYS A 78 5.84 1.49 8.60
C LYS A 78 4.75 1.69 7.56
N PHE A 79 3.92 0.67 7.38
CA PHE A 79 2.74 0.74 6.54
C PHE A 79 1.67 -0.27 6.98
N GLY A 80 0.41 0.06 6.69
CA GLY A 80 -0.70 -0.90 6.72
C GLY A 80 -0.84 -1.63 5.39
N VAL A 81 -1.52 -2.79 5.41
CA VAL A 81 -1.79 -3.61 4.22
C VAL A 81 -3.28 -3.51 3.88
N SER A 82 -3.60 -3.41 2.58
CA SER A 82 -4.97 -3.44 2.06
C SER A 82 -5.04 -4.07 0.66
N THR A 83 -6.23 -4.08 0.06
CA THR A 83 -6.40 -4.30 -1.37
C THR A 83 -5.98 -3.08 -2.20
N ALA A 84 -5.63 -3.28 -3.47
CA ALA A 84 -5.26 -2.19 -4.38
C ALA A 84 -6.43 -1.24 -4.72
N CYS A 85 -7.66 -1.73 -4.71
CA CYS A 85 -8.87 -0.96 -4.95
C CYS A 85 -10.03 -1.52 -4.12
N GLY A 86 -11.20 -0.90 -4.22
CA GLY A 86 -12.43 -1.40 -3.61
C GLY A 86 -12.92 -2.71 -4.26
N LEU A 87 -13.56 -3.56 -3.46
CA LEU A 87 -14.07 -4.87 -3.86
C LEU A 87 -15.51 -4.83 -4.41
N GLY A 88 -16.02 -3.66 -4.78
CA GLY A 88 -17.44 -3.49 -5.16
C GLY A 88 -17.89 -4.24 -6.42
N ARG A 89 -16.95 -4.77 -7.21
CA ARG A 89 -17.21 -5.58 -8.42
C ARG A 89 -16.66 -7.01 -8.31
N SER A 90 -16.16 -7.39 -7.14
CA SER A 90 -15.53 -8.68 -6.91
C SER A 90 -16.57 -9.78 -6.73
N THR A 91 -16.24 -11.00 -7.16
CA THR A 91 -17.06 -12.19 -6.93
C THR A 91 -16.90 -12.68 -5.48
N LYS A 92 -17.75 -13.63 -5.05
CA LYS A 92 -17.60 -14.26 -3.72
C LYS A 92 -16.23 -14.92 -3.58
N ASP A 93 -15.79 -15.63 -4.62
CA ASP A 93 -14.51 -16.33 -4.64
C ASP A 93 -13.33 -15.33 -4.58
N ASP A 94 -13.45 -14.17 -5.23
CA ASP A 94 -12.45 -13.10 -5.11
C ASP A 94 -12.37 -12.56 -3.68
N LEU A 95 -13.52 -12.37 -3.02
CA LEU A 95 -13.55 -11.92 -1.62
C LEU A 95 -12.91 -12.96 -0.69
N GLU A 96 -13.25 -14.23 -0.84
CA GLU A 96 -12.67 -15.31 -0.03
C GLU A 96 -11.15 -15.37 -0.22
N SER A 97 -10.69 -15.33 -1.47
CA SER A 97 -9.27 -15.32 -1.79
C SER A 97 -8.51 -14.13 -1.20
N VAL A 98 -9.11 -12.93 -1.23
CA VAL A 98 -8.53 -11.73 -0.62
C VAL A 98 -8.43 -11.88 0.90
N MET A 99 -9.48 -12.39 1.56
CA MET A 99 -9.50 -12.56 3.02
C MET A 99 -8.49 -13.61 3.50
N GLU A 100 -8.36 -14.71 2.77
CA GLU A 100 -7.34 -15.75 3.03
C GLU A 100 -5.92 -15.17 2.88
N THR A 101 -5.69 -14.43 1.79
CA THR A 101 -4.40 -13.78 1.53
C THR A 101 -4.07 -12.77 2.63
N TYR A 102 -5.04 -11.94 3.02
CA TYR A 102 -4.91 -10.94 4.08
C TYR A 102 -4.49 -11.59 5.41
N SER A 103 -5.21 -12.65 5.80
CA SER A 103 -4.96 -13.38 7.05
C SER A 103 -3.56 -14.02 7.08
N THR A 104 -3.12 -14.55 5.94
CA THR A 104 -1.81 -15.21 5.82
C THR A 104 -0.67 -14.23 5.96
N VAL A 105 -0.79 -13.04 5.36
CA VAL A 105 0.27 -12.03 5.38
C VAL A 105 0.35 -11.33 6.74
N LEU A 106 -0.80 -11.00 7.35
CA LEU A 106 -0.81 -10.39 8.69
C LEU A 106 -0.29 -11.30 9.80
N ALA A 107 -0.42 -12.62 9.65
CA ALA A 107 0.16 -13.56 10.61
C ALA A 107 1.70 -13.60 10.58
N ARG A 108 2.33 -12.99 9.56
CA ARG A 108 3.79 -13.00 9.33
C ARG A 108 4.46 -11.64 9.57
N SER A 109 3.67 -10.58 9.75
CA SER A 109 4.11 -9.19 9.92
C SER A 109 4.24 -8.79 11.38
#